data_AF-A0A1D2MLW4-F1
#
_entry.id   AF-A0A1D2MLW4-F1
#
_cell.length_a   1.000
_cell.length_b   1.000
_cell.length_c   1.000
_cell.angle_alpha   90.00
_cell.angle_beta   90.00
_cell.angle_gamma   90.00
#
_symmetry.space_group_name_H-M   'P 1'
#
loop_
_entity.id
_entity.type
_entity.pdbx_description
1 polymer ?
#
loop_
_entity_poly.entity_id
_entity_poly.type
_entity_poly.pdbx_seq_one_letter_code
_entity_poly.pdbx_strand_id
1 'polypeptide(L)'
;MLCMAFLDCNGNPLPTNYEAWRDEAKERSTETPTKGLSTGSRQSPTQLSLDSSGSLGGGDKHFVILVSEKQSRVLTLPSQTCLYKQQLCENSFVIKAEVTTVKDAPCLVCYVSNGHLMILSIPSLRQLVDVDFTPLADLRIAKTFCISALGHGMYLSSPSEMQKFAISSEFYKIMDTLLGELFMEREMPERPKENFFTGLFGGGVRNVDREELFGEASGKSSRSVAKLIPGPAAPPGMEQAQMRAGTLAGEVSKTRMMMVERGQKLGQLEDKTEKMMNEAETFSTAAHQLMLKYKDKKWYQL
;
A
#
# COMPACT_ATOMS: atom_id res chain seq x y z
N MET A 1 4.44 -7.52 -30.65
CA MET A 1 3.05 -8.02 -30.48
C MET A 1 2.79 -8.08 -28.98
N LEU A 2 1.79 -7.35 -28.49
CA LEU A 2 1.55 -7.14 -27.05
C LEU A 2 0.51 -8.09 -26.47
N CYS A 3 -0.52 -8.42 -27.25
CA CYS A 3 -1.58 -9.34 -26.83
C CYS A 3 -2.04 -10.16 -28.04
N MET A 4 -2.28 -11.45 -27.80
CA MET A 4 -2.96 -12.37 -28.71
C MET A 4 -3.99 -13.13 -27.89
N ALA A 5 -5.26 -13.05 -28.29
CA ALA A 5 -6.36 -13.74 -27.59
C ALA A 5 -7.29 -14.40 -28.61
N PHE A 6 -7.74 -15.61 -28.30
CA PHE A 6 -8.67 -16.37 -29.13
C PHE A 6 -10.07 -16.26 -28.55
N LEU A 7 -11.07 -16.09 -29.42
CA LEU A 7 -12.47 -16.01 -29.05
C LEU A 7 -13.28 -17.14 -29.69
N ASP A 8 -14.33 -17.57 -29.00
CA ASP A 8 -15.37 -18.42 -29.56
C ASP A 8 -16.21 -17.69 -30.62
N CYS A 9 -17.19 -18.38 -31.20
CA CYS A 9 -18.10 -17.81 -32.20
C CYS A 9 -19.03 -16.71 -31.65
N ASN A 10 -19.17 -16.61 -30.32
CA ASN A 10 -19.95 -15.58 -29.65
C ASN A 10 -19.09 -14.37 -29.26
N GLY A 11 -17.78 -14.40 -29.49
CA GLY A 11 -16.84 -13.34 -29.12
C GLY A 11 -16.35 -13.41 -27.68
N ASN A 12 -16.58 -14.54 -26.98
CA ASN A 12 -16.06 -14.75 -25.64
C ASN A 12 -14.62 -15.28 -25.68
N PRO A 13 -13.73 -14.83 -24.78
CA PRO A 13 -12.38 -15.36 -24.67
C PRO A 13 -12.40 -16.87 -24.40
N LEU A 14 -11.59 -17.62 -25.14
CA LEU A 14 -11.37 -19.03 -24.84
C LEU A 14 -10.60 -19.16 -23.51
N PRO A 15 -10.98 -20.13 -22.66
CA PRO A 15 -10.29 -20.35 -21.40
C PRO A 15 -8.83 -20.69 -21.63
N THR A 16 -8.01 -20.31 -20.67
CA THR A 16 -6.58 -20.61 -20.72
C THR A 16 -6.34 -22.12 -20.59
N ASN A 17 -5.28 -22.64 -21.21
CA ASN A 17 -5.04 -24.10 -21.34
C ASN A 17 -5.01 -24.88 -20.00
N TYR A 18 -4.80 -24.21 -18.87
CA TYR A 18 -4.81 -24.84 -17.54
C TYR A 18 -6.23 -24.96 -16.94
N GLU A 19 -7.20 -24.18 -17.41
CA GLU A 19 -8.58 -24.20 -16.92
C GLU A 19 -9.38 -25.39 -17.48
N ALA A 20 -9.04 -25.86 -18.69
CA ALA A 20 -9.68 -27.02 -19.31
C ALA A 20 -9.54 -28.32 -18.49
N TRP A 21 -8.55 -28.39 -17.60
CA TRP A 21 -8.29 -29.55 -16.72
C TRP A 21 -8.78 -29.33 -15.28
N ARG A 22 -9.35 -28.14 -14.97
CA ARG A 22 -9.91 -27.87 -13.65
C ARG A 22 -11.26 -28.57 -13.55
N ASP A 23 -11.26 -29.69 -12.84
CA ASP A 23 -12.45 -30.51 -12.62
C ASP A 23 -13.34 -29.88 -11.53
N GLU A 24 -14.28 -29.00 -11.92
CA GLU A 24 -15.20 -28.33 -10.97
C GLU A 24 -16.03 -29.33 -10.14
N ALA A 25 -16.17 -30.57 -10.61
CA ALA A 25 -16.82 -31.64 -9.87
C ALA A 25 -16.12 -31.99 -8.55
N LYS A 26 -14.82 -31.68 -8.42
CA LYS A 26 -14.02 -32.03 -7.24
C LYS A 26 -14.21 -31.03 -6.09
N GLU A 27 -14.49 -29.75 -6.37
CA GLU A 27 -14.75 -28.72 -5.35
C GLU A 27 -16.16 -28.82 -4.75
N ARG A 28 -17.17 -29.28 -5.51
CA ARG A 28 -18.51 -29.56 -4.94
C ARG A 28 -18.53 -30.72 -3.95
N SER A 29 -17.48 -31.55 -3.91
CA SER A 29 -17.41 -32.71 -3.01
C SER A 29 -16.99 -32.37 -1.57
N THR A 30 -16.52 -31.14 -1.32
CA THR A 30 -16.07 -30.68 -0.01
C THR A 30 -17.11 -29.87 0.77
N GLU A 31 -18.27 -29.57 0.19
CA GLU A 31 -19.38 -28.99 0.94
C GLU A 31 -20.27 -30.08 1.53
N THR A 32 -20.44 -30.01 2.86
CA THR A 32 -21.22 -30.98 3.65
C THR A 32 -22.71 -30.94 3.28
N PRO A 33 -23.41 -32.10 3.24
CA PRO A 33 -24.77 -32.16 2.74
C PRO A 33 -25.77 -31.79 3.84
N THR A 34 -26.27 -30.55 3.83
CA THR A 34 -27.56 -30.25 4.47
C THR A 34 -28.65 -30.13 3.40
N LYS A 35 -29.62 -31.04 3.50
CA LYS A 35 -30.72 -31.26 2.56
C LYS A 35 -31.66 -30.05 2.51
N GLY A 36 -32.09 -29.69 1.30
CA GLY A 36 -33.14 -28.69 1.08
C GLY A 36 -33.62 -28.60 -0.37
N LEU A 37 -34.38 -29.61 -0.80
CA LEU A 37 -35.41 -29.64 -1.86
C LEU A 37 -35.23 -28.88 -3.20
N SER A 38 -35.28 -29.69 -4.27
CA SER A 38 -35.95 -29.46 -5.58
C SER A 38 -35.46 -28.28 -6.44
N THR A 39 -35.12 -28.42 -7.73
CA THR A 39 -35.73 -29.21 -8.81
C THR A 39 -34.68 -29.52 -9.88
N GLY A 40 -34.70 -30.75 -10.39
CA GLY A 40 -33.90 -31.09 -11.57
C GLY A 40 -34.40 -30.37 -12.82
N SER A 41 -33.47 -29.87 -13.62
CA SER A 41 -33.58 -29.94 -15.07
C SER A 41 -32.18 -29.87 -15.67
N ARG A 42 -31.78 -31.00 -16.22
CA ARG A 42 -30.59 -31.19 -17.03
C ARG A 42 -30.89 -30.52 -18.37
N GLN A 43 -30.57 -29.24 -18.53
CA GLN A 43 -30.73 -28.54 -19.80
C GLN A 43 -29.40 -28.51 -20.55
N SER A 44 -29.30 -29.44 -21.51
CA SER A 44 -28.54 -29.28 -22.74
C SER A 44 -28.80 -27.88 -23.34
N PRO A 45 -27.81 -27.18 -23.92
CA PRO A 45 -28.07 -25.91 -24.59
C PRO A 45 -28.98 -26.20 -25.78
N THR A 46 -30.23 -25.79 -25.65
CA THR A 46 -31.20 -25.83 -26.74
C THR A 46 -30.81 -24.73 -27.71
N GLN A 47 -30.63 -25.09 -28.97
CA GLN A 47 -30.46 -24.13 -30.05
C GLN A 47 -31.68 -23.20 -30.07
N LEU A 48 -31.48 -21.97 -29.64
CA LEU A 48 -32.41 -20.88 -29.94
C LEU A 48 -32.01 -20.33 -31.30
N SER A 49 -32.71 -20.81 -32.31
CA SER A 49 -32.84 -20.16 -33.60
C SER A 49 -33.44 -18.78 -33.38
N LEU A 50 -32.63 -17.74 -33.58
CA LEU A 50 -33.12 -16.41 -33.91
C LEU A 50 -32.71 -16.11 -35.35
N ASP A 51 -33.60 -16.45 -36.27
CA ASP A 51 -33.62 -15.95 -37.62
C ASP A 51 -34.21 -14.53 -37.62
N SER A 52 -33.44 -13.55 -38.08
CA SER A 52 -33.87 -12.47 -39.00
C SER A 52 -32.99 -11.22 -38.87
N SER A 53 -31.87 -11.21 -39.59
CA SER A 53 -31.50 -10.21 -40.62
C SER A 53 -29.98 -10.06 -40.71
N GLY A 54 -29.41 -10.51 -41.83
CA GLY A 54 -27.98 -10.39 -42.15
C GLY A 54 -27.22 -11.71 -42.16
N SER A 55 -27.61 -12.61 -43.08
CA SER A 55 -26.88 -13.85 -43.41
C SER A 55 -25.38 -13.58 -43.67
N LEU A 56 -24.52 -13.98 -42.74
CA LEU A 56 -23.10 -14.28 -42.97
C LEU A 56 -22.90 -15.79 -42.85
N GLY A 57 -23.12 -16.52 -43.95
CA GLY A 57 -23.00 -17.98 -43.99
C GLY A 57 -21.66 -18.53 -43.46
N GLY A 58 -21.75 -19.74 -42.89
CA GLY A 58 -20.73 -20.80 -42.99
C GLY A 58 -19.68 -20.90 -41.88
N GLY A 59 -19.89 -21.85 -40.95
CA GLY A 59 -18.88 -22.43 -40.05
C GLY A 59 -18.82 -21.80 -38.65
N ASP A 60 -18.46 -22.62 -37.65
CA ASP A 60 -18.07 -22.16 -36.30
C ASP A 60 -16.82 -21.26 -36.43
N LYS A 61 -17.05 -19.98 -36.69
CA LYS A 61 -15.99 -18.98 -36.88
C LYS A 61 -15.45 -18.61 -35.51
N HIS A 62 -14.20 -18.94 -35.25
CA HIS A 62 -13.46 -18.39 -34.13
C HIS A 62 -12.86 -17.04 -34.52
N PHE A 63 -12.52 -16.22 -33.53
CA PHE A 63 -11.80 -14.98 -33.77
C PHE A 63 -10.44 -15.00 -33.08
N VAL A 64 -9.49 -14.24 -33.62
CA VAL A 64 -8.24 -13.92 -32.92
C VAL A 64 -8.07 -12.42 -32.88
N ILE A 65 -7.85 -11.90 -31.68
CA ILE A 65 -7.45 -10.51 -31.44
C ILE A 65 -5.94 -10.45 -31.46
N LEU A 66 -5.38 -9.53 -32.25
CA LEU A 66 -3.96 -9.21 -32.27
C LEU A 66 -3.78 -7.74 -31.90
N VAL A 67 -2.92 -7.47 -30.92
CA VAL A 67 -2.60 -6.10 -30.50
C VAL A 67 -1.11 -5.84 -30.70
N SER A 68 -0.82 -4.77 -31.43
CA SER A 68 0.51 -4.20 -31.60
C SER A 68 0.65 -2.92 -30.78
N GLU A 69 1.82 -2.30 -30.84
CA GLU A 69 2.11 -1.03 -30.17
C GLU A 69 1.27 0.15 -30.71
N LYS A 70 0.65 0.01 -31.89
CA LYS A 70 -0.08 1.10 -32.55
C LYS A 70 -1.51 0.74 -32.92
N GLN A 71 -1.83 -0.55 -33.00
CA GLN A 71 -3.06 -0.99 -33.64
C GLN A 71 -3.54 -2.32 -33.06
N SER A 72 -4.86 -2.47 -32.96
CA SER A 72 -5.51 -3.76 -32.70
C SER A 72 -6.25 -4.23 -33.96
N ARG A 73 -6.32 -5.55 -34.13
CA ARG A 73 -7.02 -6.21 -35.23
C ARG A 73 -7.77 -7.43 -34.71
N VAL A 74 -8.90 -7.71 -35.33
CA VAL A 74 -9.65 -8.96 -35.13
C VAL A 74 -9.74 -9.68 -36.45
N LEU A 75 -9.25 -10.92 -36.46
CA LEU A 75 -9.24 -11.80 -37.62
C LEU A 75 -10.21 -12.96 -37.38
N THR A 76 -10.91 -13.41 -38.40
CA THR A 76 -11.68 -14.67 -38.35
C THR A 76 -10.78 -15.86 -38.62
N LEU A 77 -11.06 -16.98 -37.97
CA LEU A 77 -10.39 -18.26 -38.22
C LEU A 77 -11.36 -19.23 -38.91
N PRO A 78 -10.87 -20.12 -39.79
CA PRO A 78 -9.46 -20.26 -40.18
C PRO A 78 -9.03 -19.27 -41.29
N SER A 79 -9.96 -18.50 -41.87
CA SER A 79 -9.69 -17.69 -43.08
C SER A 79 -8.65 -16.57 -42.92
N GLN A 80 -8.34 -16.17 -41.69
CA GLN A 80 -7.48 -15.03 -41.34
C GLN A 80 -7.95 -13.70 -41.94
N THR A 81 -9.25 -13.57 -42.22
CA THR A 81 -9.83 -12.33 -42.76
C THR A 81 -9.93 -11.28 -41.64
N CYS A 82 -9.37 -10.09 -41.86
CA CYS A 82 -9.44 -8.99 -40.89
C CYS A 82 -10.83 -8.36 -40.91
N LEU A 83 -11.60 -8.57 -39.84
CA LEU A 83 -12.93 -7.97 -39.68
C LEU A 83 -12.87 -6.55 -39.12
N TYR A 84 -12.08 -6.37 -38.07
CA TYR A 84 -11.98 -5.09 -37.36
C TYR A 84 -10.51 -4.69 -37.25
N LYS A 85 -10.27 -3.38 -37.37
CA LYS A 85 -8.95 -2.78 -37.28
C LYS A 85 -9.10 -1.42 -36.63
N GLN A 86 -8.43 -1.20 -35.51
CA GLN A 86 -8.50 0.04 -34.75
C GLN A 86 -7.10 0.60 -34.52
N GLN A 87 -6.87 1.83 -34.95
CA GLN A 87 -5.67 2.57 -34.58
C GLN A 87 -5.81 3.00 -33.11
N LEU A 88 -4.84 2.62 -32.27
CA LEU A 88 -4.88 2.86 -30.82
C LEU A 88 -4.23 4.20 -30.46
N CYS A 89 -3.17 4.58 -31.17
CA CYS A 89 -2.45 5.82 -30.94
C CYS A 89 -1.61 6.23 -32.16
N GLU A 90 -1.34 7.53 -32.29
CA GLU A 90 -0.54 8.09 -33.40
C GLU A 90 0.90 8.40 -32.96
N ASN A 91 1.06 9.31 -31.98
CA ASN A 91 2.37 9.79 -31.50
C ASN A 91 2.85 9.13 -30.19
N SER A 92 2.12 8.12 -29.69
CA SER A 92 2.45 7.34 -28.49
C SER A 92 2.46 5.85 -28.83
N PHE A 93 2.72 4.96 -27.87
CA PHE A 93 2.67 3.51 -28.10
C PHE A 93 1.97 2.81 -26.95
N VAL A 94 1.30 1.70 -27.25
CA VAL A 94 0.68 0.85 -26.24
C VAL A 94 1.77 0.14 -25.44
N ILE A 95 1.70 0.25 -24.11
CA ILE A 95 2.63 -0.39 -23.18
C ILE A 95 2.14 -1.79 -22.83
N LYS A 96 0.86 -1.90 -22.48
CA LYS A 96 0.22 -3.13 -22.04
C LYS A 96 -1.15 -3.25 -22.71
N ALA A 97 -1.47 -4.46 -23.15
CA ALA A 97 -2.78 -4.81 -23.69
C ALA A 97 -3.22 -6.14 -23.07
N GLU A 98 -4.47 -6.22 -22.62
CA GLU A 98 -5.01 -7.39 -21.96
C GLU A 98 -6.49 -7.54 -22.31
N VAL A 99 -6.93 -8.76 -22.64
CA VAL A 99 -8.36 -9.08 -22.75
C VAL A 99 -8.84 -9.53 -21.38
N THR A 100 -9.89 -8.88 -20.89
CA THR A 100 -10.46 -9.12 -19.56
C THR A 100 -11.98 -9.02 -19.62
N THR A 101 -12.65 -9.46 -18.57
CA THR A 101 -14.10 -9.40 -18.46
C THR A 101 -14.51 -8.32 -17.48
N VAL A 102 -15.38 -7.41 -17.93
CA VAL A 102 -15.96 -6.34 -17.11
C VAL A 102 -17.47 -6.48 -17.18
N LYS A 103 -18.11 -6.74 -16.02
CA LYS A 103 -19.58 -6.97 -15.93
C LYS A 103 -20.05 -8.05 -16.90
N ASP A 104 -19.36 -9.20 -16.91
CA ASP A 104 -19.64 -10.36 -17.77
C ASP A 104 -19.51 -10.09 -19.29
N ALA A 105 -19.07 -8.90 -19.68
CA ALA A 105 -18.77 -8.56 -21.07
C ALA A 105 -17.25 -8.54 -21.27
N PRO A 106 -16.74 -9.28 -22.27
CA PRO A 106 -15.31 -9.26 -22.54
C PRO A 106 -14.93 -7.96 -23.24
N CYS A 107 -13.75 -7.44 -22.93
CA CYS A 107 -13.22 -6.20 -23.47
C CYS A 107 -11.69 -6.25 -23.58
N LEU A 108 -11.14 -5.44 -24.48
CA LEU A 108 -9.71 -5.19 -24.60
C LEU A 108 -9.35 -3.94 -23.82
N VAL A 109 -8.44 -4.05 -22.87
CA VAL A 109 -7.90 -2.92 -22.11
C VAL A 109 -6.48 -2.64 -22.61
N CYS A 110 -6.18 -1.37 -22.87
CA CYS A 110 -4.88 -0.90 -23.33
C CYS A 110 -4.39 0.26 -22.46
N TYR A 111 -3.18 0.14 -21.95
CA TYR A 111 -2.47 1.23 -21.29
C TYR A 111 -1.43 1.82 -22.26
N VAL A 112 -1.53 3.12 -22.52
CA VAL A 112 -0.76 3.81 -23.57
C VAL A 112 0.29 4.71 -22.92
N SER A 113 1.42 4.92 -23.61
CA SER A 113 2.58 5.67 -23.08
C SER A 113 2.33 7.14 -22.78
N ASN A 114 1.26 7.73 -23.32
CA ASN A 114 0.78 9.06 -22.95
C ASN A 114 0.01 9.08 -21.62
N GLY A 115 -0.18 7.94 -20.97
CA GLY A 115 -0.86 7.79 -19.69
C GLY A 115 -2.35 7.50 -19.77
N HIS A 116 -2.89 7.28 -20.96
CA HIS A 116 -4.29 6.94 -21.15
C HIS A 116 -4.55 5.46 -20.88
N LEU A 117 -5.70 5.19 -20.27
CA LEU A 117 -6.30 3.87 -20.20
C LEU A 117 -7.47 3.80 -21.18
N MET A 118 -7.32 3.00 -22.23
CA MET A 118 -8.33 2.79 -23.25
C MET A 118 -8.99 1.43 -23.06
N ILE A 119 -10.30 1.35 -23.23
CA ILE A 119 -11.07 0.10 -23.18
C ILE A 119 -11.90 0.01 -24.44
N LEU A 120 -11.82 -1.11 -25.14
CA LEU A 120 -12.54 -1.38 -26.38
C LEU A 120 -13.43 -2.62 -26.23
N SER A 121 -14.62 -2.60 -26.80
CA SER A 121 -15.47 -3.79 -26.86
C SER A 121 -14.88 -4.80 -27.83
N ILE A 122 -15.08 -6.08 -27.55
CA ILE A 122 -14.74 -7.15 -28.48
C ILE A 122 -16.02 -7.87 -28.92
N PRO A 123 -16.06 -8.41 -30.16
CA PRO A 123 -15.00 -8.38 -31.18
C PRO A 123 -14.90 -7.07 -31.98
N SER A 124 -15.83 -6.11 -31.82
CA SER A 124 -15.96 -4.96 -32.72
C SER A 124 -14.87 -3.87 -32.62
N LEU A 125 -14.02 -3.90 -31.59
CA LEU A 125 -13.00 -2.88 -31.28
C LEU A 125 -13.56 -1.45 -31.11
N ARG A 126 -14.85 -1.29 -30.78
CA ARG A 126 -15.43 0.02 -30.48
C ARG A 126 -14.91 0.53 -29.14
N GLN A 127 -14.38 1.76 -29.12
CA GLN A 127 -13.94 2.41 -27.88
C GLN A 127 -15.13 2.60 -26.92
N LEU A 128 -14.98 2.06 -25.71
CA LEU A 128 -15.93 2.18 -24.60
C LEU A 128 -15.48 3.26 -23.62
N VAL A 129 -14.17 3.31 -23.33
CA VAL A 129 -13.57 4.24 -22.37
C VAL A 129 -12.22 4.70 -22.92
N ASP A 130 -11.90 5.96 -22.70
CA ASP A 130 -10.58 6.56 -22.88
C ASP A 130 -10.45 7.67 -21.86
N VAL A 131 -9.58 7.48 -20.88
CA VAL A 131 -9.42 8.36 -19.73
C VAL A 131 -7.95 8.58 -19.43
N ASP A 132 -7.63 9.78 -18.96
CA ASP A 132 -6.36 10.07 -18.32
C ASP A 132 -6.23 9.21 -17.05
N PHE A 133 -5.19 8.38 -16.99
CA PHE A 133 -4.96 7.49 -15.85
C PHE A 133 -3.72 7.90 -15.08
N THR A 134 -2.53 7.60 -15.60
CA THR A 134 -1.27 7.99 -14.98
C THR A 134 -0.24 8.13 -16.10
N PRO A 135 0.39 9.30 -16.29
CA PRO A 135 1.43 9.45 -17.30
C PRO A 135 2.64 8.58 -16.98
N LEU A 136 3.35 8.14 -18.02
CA LEU A 136 4.55 7.32 -17.87
C LEU A 136 5.77 8.16 -17.44
N ALA A 137 5.70 8.80 -16.27
CA ALA A 137 6.82 9.52 -15.68
C ALA A 137 7.90 8.57 -15.13
N ASP A 138 7.50 7.43 -14.56
CA ASP A 138 8.39 6.37 -14.09
C ASP A 138 8.19 5.09 -14.93
N LEU A 139 9.27 4.61 -15.56
CA LEU A 139 9.28 3.36 -16.32
C LEU A 139 8.96 2.12 -15.46
N ARG A 140 9.06 2.22 -14.13
CA ARG A 140 8.58 1.20 -13.18
C ARG A 140 7.12 0.87 -13.41
N ILE A 141 6.28 1.88 -13.66
CA ILE A 141 4.86 1.68 -13.91
C ILE A 141 4.70 0.80 -15.15
N ALA A 142 5.35 1.14 -16.27
CA ALA A 142 5.31 0.31 -17.48
C ALA A 142 5.76 -1.13 -17.25
N LYS A 143 6.77 -1.36 -16.39
CA LYS A 143 7.31 -2.70 -16.12
C LYS A 143 6.44 -3.53 -15.18
N THR A 144 5.64 -2.90 -14.33
CA THR A 144 4.90 -3.57 -13.25
C THR A 144 3.39 -3.56 -13.46
N PHE A 145 2.91 -2.78 -14.43
CA PHE A 145 1.50 -2.67 -14.74
C PHE A 145 0.91 -4.01 -15.20
N CYS A 146 -0.08 -4.48 -14.45
CA CYS A 146 -0.81 -5.71 -14.73
C CYS A 146 -2.31 -5.48 -14.65
N ILE A 147 -3.05 -6.26 -15.44
CA ILE A 147 -4.52 -6.28 -15.44
C ILE A 147 -4.93 -7.71 -15.09
N SER A 148 -5.94 -7.85 -14.24
CA SER A 148 -6.52 -9.14 -13.86
C SER A 148 -7.72 -9.48 -14.74
N ALA A 149 -8.12 -10.76 -14.74
CA ALA A 149 -9.26 -11.28 -15.48
C ALA A 149 -10.63 -10.68 -15.03
N LEU A 150 -10.68 -10.02 -13.87
CA LEU A 150 -11.89 -9.44 -13.29
C LEU A 150 -11.95 -7.90 -13.44
N GLY A 151 -11.19 -7.33 -14.38
CA GLY A 151 -11.18 -5.89 -14.61
C GLY A 151 -10.57 -5.06 -13.47
N HIS A 152 -9.60 -5.61 -12.74
CA HIS A 152 -8.76 -4.83 -11.83
C HIS A 152 -7.36 -4.68 -12.41
N GLY A 153 -6.60 -3.71 -11.95
CA GLY A 153 -5.19 -3.64 -12.28
C GLY A 153 -4.36 -3.12 -11.12
N MET A 154 -3.07 -3.40 -11.20
CA MET A 154 -2.09 -2.99 -10.21
C MET A 154 -0.79 -2.57 -10.89
N TYR A 155 -0.04 -1.71 -10.21
CA TYR A 155 1.33 -1.37 -10.57
C TYR A 155 2.07 -0.91 -9.32
N LEU A 156 3.39 -0.82 -9.40
CA LEU A 156 4.21 -0.23 -8.35
C LEU A 156 4.41 1.27 -8.65
N SER A 157 3.92 2.15 -7.78
CA SER A 157 4.19 3.60 -7.83
C SER A 157 5.57 3.95 -7.27
N SER A 158 6.09 3.10 -6.37
CA SER A 158 7.45 3.17 -5.82
C SER A 158 8.01 1.75 -5.55
N PRO A 159 9.27 1.56 -5.08
CA PRO A 159 9.77 0.22 -4.74
C PRO A 159 8.99 -0.50 -3.65
N SER A 160 8.28 0.25 -2.81
CA SER A 160 7.59 -0.25 -1.62
C SER A 160 6.09 0.09 -1.60
N GLU A 161 5.56 0.64 -2.70
CA GLU A 161 4.17 1.08 -2.79
C GLU A 161 3.51 0.47 -4.02
N MET A 162 2.44 -0.29 -3.78
CA MET A 162 1.60 -0.88 -4.81
C MET A 162 0.30 -0.10 -4.89
N GLN A 163 -0.05 0.32 -6.10
CA GLN A 163 -1.30 1.02 -6.38
C GLN A 163 -2.24 0.09 -7.12
N LYS A 164 -3.46 -0.08 -6.59
CA LYS A 164 -4.54 -0.87 -7.19
C LYS A 164 -5.57 0.07 -7.79
N PHE A 165 -6.05 -0.25 -8.98
CA PHE A 165 -7.19 0.42 -9.61
C PHE A 165 -8.24 -0.62 -10.04
N ALA A 166 -9.49 -0.17 -10.17
CA ALA A 166 -10.61 -0.99 -10.62
C ALA A 166 -11.26 -0.34 -11.84
N ILE A 167 -11.50 -1.15 -12.87
CA ILE A 167 -12.25 -0.74 -14.07
C ILE A 167 -13.75 -0.88 -13.82
N SER A 168 -14.15 -1.92 -13.09
CA SER A 168 -15.55 -2.18 -12.75
C SER A 168 -16.00 -1.39 -11.52
N SER A 169 -17.15 -0.73 -11.63
CA SER A 169 -17.83 -0.08 -10.51
C SER A 169 -18.27 -1.06 -9.40
N GLU A 170 -18.38 -2.35 -9.71
CA GLU A 170 -18.77 -3.38 -8.74
C GLU A 170 -17.79 -3.47 -7.56
N PHE A 171 -16.52 -3.11 -7.77
CA PHE A 171 -15.52 -3.12 -6.71
C PHE A 171 -15.85 -2.16 -5.56
N TYR A 172 -16.56 -1.05 -5.84
CA TYR A 172 -16.97 -0.11 -4.78
C TYR A 172 -17.91 -0.75 -3.76
N LYS A 173 -18.71 -1.76 -4.15
CA LYS A 173 -19.67 -2.42 -3.26
C LYS A 173 -19.00 -3.22 -2.15
N ILE A 174 -17.74 -3.62 -2.34
CA ILE A 174 -16.97 -4.40 -1.37
C ILE A 174 -15.89 -3.59 -0.66
N MET A 175 -15.71 -2.31 -1.02
CA MET A 175 -14.62 -1.47 -0.51
C MET A 175 -14.70 -1.33 1.02
N ASP A 176 -15.90 -1.08 1.56
CA ASP A 176 -16.09 -0.90 2.99
C ASP A 176 -15.71 -2.15 3.79
N THR A 177 -15.98 -3.34 3.23
CA THR A 177 -15.56 -4.62 3.83
C THR A 177 -14.04 -4.78 3.83
N LEU A 178 -13.34 -4.23 2.83
CA LEU A 178 -11.87 -4.37 2.70
C LEU A 178 -11.09 -3.40 3.60
N LEU A 179 -11.67 -2.26 3.97
CA LEU A 179 -11.00 -1.26 4.81
C LEU A 179 -10.76 -1.78 6.25
N GLY A 180 -11.57 -2.76 6.69
CA GLY A 180 -11.46 -3.34 8.02
C GLY A 180 -11.68 -2.34 9.15
N GLU A 181 -11.58 -2.81 10.38
CA GLU A 181 -11.67 -1.98 11.58
C GLU A 181 -10.30 -1.94 12.28
N LEU A 182 -9.73 -0.75 12.44
CA LEU A 182 -8.46 -0.58 13.15
C LEU A 182 -8.66 -0.62 14.67
N PHE A 183 -9.78 -0.09 15.14
CA PHE A 183 -10.12 -0.09 16.56
C PHE A 183 -10.96 -1.31 16.88
N MET A 184 -10.44 -2.15 17.76
CA MET A 184 -11.23 -3.15 18.44
C MET A 184 -11.51 -2.65 19.85
N GLU A 185 -12.78 -2.55 20.22
CA GLU A 185 -13.14 -2.26 21.59
C GLU A 185 -12.56 -3.36 22.50
N ARG A 186 -11.75 -2.93 23.46
CA ARG A 186 -11.14 -3.79 24.46
C ARG A 186 -11.43 -3.17 25.81
N GLU A 187 -11.81 -4.01 26.76
CA GLU A 187 -11.92 -3.59 28.15
C GLU A 187 -10.54 -3.07 28.60
N MET A 188 -10.49 -1.83 29.05
CA MET A 188 -9.25 -1.27 29.59
C MET A 188 -8.87 -2.05 30.84
N PRO A 189 -7.62 -2.49 30.98
CA PRO A 189 -7.19 -3.16 32.19
C PRO A 189 -7.43 -2.25 33.40
N GLU A 190 -7.86 -2.84 34.51
CA GLU A 190 -7.97 -2.10 35.76
C GLU A 190 -6.64 -1.40 36.05
N ARG A 191 -6.72 -0.14 36.49
CA ARG A 191 -5.54 0.61 36.89
C ARG A 191 -4.79 -0.20 37.95
N PRO A 192 -3.46 -0.35 37.86
CA PRO A 192 -2.68 -0.98 38.91
C PRO A 192 -3.03 -0.34 40.25
N LYS A 193 -3.48 -1.15 41.21
CA LYS A 193 -3.79 -0.66 42.55
C LYS A 193 -2.49 -0.12 43.15
N GLU A 194 -2.52 1.09 43.69
CA GLU A 194 -1.35 1.63 44.37
C GLU A 194 -0.98 0.71 45.53
N ASN A 195 0.28 0.28 45.54
CA ASN A 195 0.79 -0.56 46.61
C ASN A 195 0.72 0.20 47.92
N PHE A 196 0.05 -0.38 48.91
CA PHE A 196 -0.21 0.17 50.25
C PHE A 196 1.03 0.78 50.95
N PHE A 197 2.25 0.39 50.56
CA PHE A 197 3.50 0.92 51.09
C PHE A 197 3.88 2.34 50.63
N THR A 198 3.23 2.91 49.61
CA THR A 198 3.43 4.33 49.26
C THR A 198 2.85 5.28 50.31
N GLY A 199 1.89 4.84 51.12
CA GLY A 199 1.34 5.62 52.23
C GLY A 199 2.22 5.67 53.49
N LEU A 200 3.17 4.74 53.67
CA LEU A 200 3.86 4.57 54.95
C LEU A 200 5.20 5.32 55.07
N PHE A 201 5.87 5.66 53.96
CA PHE A 201 7.17 6.36 54.00
C PHE A 201 7.28 7.60 53.10
N GLY A 202 6.22 8.00 52.40
CA GLY A 202 6.30 9.10 51.45
C GLY A 202 4.97 9.77 51.17
N GLY A 203 4.40 10.44 52.18
CA GLY A 203 3.40 11.49 52.02
C GLY A 203 2.19 11.15 51.14
N GLY A 204 1.25 10.38 51.70
CA GLY A 204 -0.19 10.31 51.37
C GLY A 204 -0.62 10.35 49.89
N VAL A 205 -1.44 9.38 49.48
CA VAL A 205 -2.11 9.32 48.18
C VAL A 205 -2.80 10.65 47.87
N ARG A 206 -2.12 11.52 47.11
CA ARG A 206 -2.76 12.65 46.46
C ARG A 206 -3.34 12.09 45.17
N ASN A 207 -4.66 12.20 45.00
CA ASN A 207 -5.25 12.13 43.67
C ASN A 207 -4.45 13.13 42.82
N VAL A 208 -3.65 12.61 41.89
CA VAL A 208 -2.81 13.41 41.01
C VAL A 208 -3.78 14.12 40.07
N ASP A 209 -4.18 15.33 40.43
CA ASP A 209 -5.11 16.12 39.63
C ASP A 209 -4.39 16.53 38.33
N ARG A 210 -4.85 15.96 37.22
CA ARG A 210 -4.28 16.18 35.90
C ARG A 210 -4.42 17.65 35.49
N GLU A 211 -5.43 18.35 36.00
CA GLU A 211 -5.63 19.79 35.80
C GLU A 211 -4.57 20.61 36.55
N GLU A 212 -4.18 20.17 37.76
CA GLU A 212 -3.15 20.84 38.57
C GLU A 212 -1.73 20.64 38.00
N LEU A 213 -1.49 19.49 37.35
CA LEU A 213 -0.17 19.12 36.80
C LEU A 213 0.03 19.38 35.31
N PHE A 214 -1.05 19.50 34.54
CA PHE A 214 -0.99 19.69 33.09
C PHE A 214 -2.05 20.66 32.55
N GLY A 215 -2.93 21.18 33.40
CA GLY A 215 -3.89 22.22 33.03
C GLY A 215 -3.22 23.60 32.97
N GLU A 216 -3.98 24.59 32.50
CA GLU A 216 -3.47 25.96 32.28
C GLU A 216 -2.92 26.62 33.56
N ALA A 217 -3.35 26.14 34.74
CA ALA A 217 -2.93 26.62 36.05
C ALA A 217 -1.65 25.94 36.60
N SER A 218 -1.10 24.92 35.93
CA SER A 218 0.03 24.08 36.39
C SER A 218 1.38 24.81 36.54
N GLY A 219 1.38 26.14 36.46
CA GLY A 219 2.56 26.98 36.55
C GLY A 219 3.20 27.22 35.19
N LYS A 220 3.64 28.45 34.96
CA LYS A 220 4.40 28.80 33.76
C LYS A 220 5.78 28.14 33.84
N SER A 221 6.25 27.57 32.73
CA SER A 221 7.60 27.03 32.59
C SER A 221 8.64 27.98 33.22
N SER A 222 9.62 27.43 33.94
CA SER A 222 10.63 28.28 34.57
C SER A 222 11.32 29.11 33.48
N ARG A 223 11.37 30.43 33.66
CA ARG A 223 12.08 31.35 32.74
C ARG A 223 13.61 31.15 32.75
N SER A 224 14.09 30.04 33.31
CA SER A 224 15.49 29.62 33.27
C SER A 224 15.83 28.78 32.05
N VAL A 225 14.97 28.75 31.02
CA VAL A 225 15.40 28.37 29.67
C VAL A 225 16.50 29.36 29.27
N ALA A 226 17.71 28.84 29.11
CA ALA A 226 18.91 29.59 28.78
C ALA A 226 18.63 30.49 27.57
N LYS A 227 18.61 31.81 27.79
CA LYS A 227 18.78 32.75 26.69
C LYS A 227 20.15 32.47 26.09
N LEU A 228 20.18 32.17 24.80
CA LEU A 228 21.39 32.17 23.97
C LEU A 228 22.20 33.41 24.33
N ILE A 229 23.39 33.24 24.93
CA ILE A 229 24.34 34.33 25.16
C ILE A 229 24.98 34.60 23.81
N PRO A 230 24.70 35.74 23.14
CA PRO A 230 25.43 36.11 21.94
C PRO A 230 26.89 36.39 22.34
N GLY A 231 27.83 35.90 21.52
CA GLY A 231 29.27 36.10 21.70
C GLY A 231 29.69 37.58 21.75
N PRO A 232 30.98 37.83 22.06
CA PRO A 232 31.44 39.06 22.67
C PRO A 232 31.47 40.22 21.66
N ALA A 233 30.55 41.15 21.83
CA ALA A 233 30.72 42.53 21.37
C ALA A 233 30.28 43.45 22.51
N ALA A 234 31.25 44.06 23.16
CA ALA A 234 31.05 45.01 24.26
C ALA A 234 30.26 46.25 23.80
N PRO A 235 29.49 46.85 24.72
CA PRO A 235 29.46 48.31 24.82
C PRO A 235 29.74 48.81 26.25
N PRO A 236 30.11 50.11 26.39
CA PRO A 236 30.90 50.63 27.49
C PRO A 236 30.03 50.95 28.71
N GLY A 237 30.48 50.50 29.88
CA GLY A 237 29.84 50.80 31.17
C GLY A 237 30.56 50.20 32.37
N MET A 238 31.83 49.82 32.21
CA MET A 238 32.57 49.00 33.16
C MET A 238 33.14 49.79 34.36
N GLU A 239 32.80 51.07 34.50
CA GLU A 239 33.24 51.89 35.62
C GLU A 239 32.21 51.98 36.76
N GLN A 240 30.94 51.63 36.50
CA GLN A 240 29.90 51.56 37.55
C GLN A 240 29.75 50.19 38.21
N ALA A 241 30.38 49.14 37.65
CA ALA A 241 30.35 47.79 38.23
C ALA A 241 31.34 47.60 39.39
N GLN A 242 32.35 48.48 39.51
CA GLN A 242 33.43 48.33 40.48
C GLN A 242 33.05 48.82 41.90
N MET A 243 32.00 49.64 42.03
CA MET A 243 31.49 50.10 43.34
C MET A 243 30.49 49.15 44.02
N ARG A 244 30.18 47.99 43.42
CA ARG A 244 29.30 46.96 44.02
C ARG A 244 30.02 45.65 44.34
N ALA A 245 31.35 45.69 44.48
CA ALA A 245 32.20 44.55 44.80
C ALA A 245 32.25 44.20 46.31
N GLY A 246 31.14 44.34 47.03
CA GLY A 246 31.07 44.02 48.47
C GLY A 246 30.47 42.65 48.81
N THR A 247 29.71 42.03 47.90
CA THR A 247 28.85 40.86 48.21
C THR A 247 28.93 39.69 47.21
N LEU A 248 29.87 39.70 46.26
CA LEU A 248 29.92 38.76 45.12
C LEU A 248 30.72 37.45 45.36
N ALA A 249 31.44 37.31 46.46
CA ALA A 249 32.28 36.12 46.70
C ALA A 249 31.47 34.81 46.85
N GLY A 250 30.25 34.89 47.41
CA GLY A 250 29.37 33.73 47.59
C GLY A 250 28.73 33.23 46.29
N GLU A 251 28.32 34.14 45.41
CA GLU A 251 27.65 33.79 44.14
C GLU A 251 28.62 33.18 43.12
N VAL A 252 29.88 33.64 43.10
CA VAL A 252 30.94 33.07 42.25
C VAL A 252 31.31 31.65 42.69
N SER A 253 31.39 31.39 44.00
CA SER A 253 31.67 30.05 44.54
C SER A 253 30.56 29.04 44.20
N LYS A 254 29.30 29.44 44.36
CA LYS A 254 28.14 28.63 43.99
C LYS A 254 28.11 28.33 42.49
N THR A 255 28.44 29.31 41.65
CA THR A 255 28.51 29.15 40.19
C THR A 255 29.62 28.17 39.78
N ARG A 256 30.79 28.24 40.42
CA ARG A 256 31.89 27.28 40.21
C ARG A 256 31.48 25.86 40.58
N MET A 257 30.77 25.68 41.69
CA MET A 257 30.30 24.36 42.13
C MET A 257 29.30 23.75 41.14
N MET A 258 28.36 24.54 40.63
CA MET A 258 27.40 24.10 39.61
C MET A 258 28.09 23.75 38.28
N MET A 259 29.16 24.45 37.90
CA MET A 259 29.95 24.11 36.71
C MET A 259 30.70 22.78 36.87
N VAL A 260 31.26 22.51 38.05
CA VAL A 260 31.93 21.24 38.35
C VAL A 260 30.93 20.08 38.32
N GLU A 261 29.76 20.24 38.94
CA GLU A 261 28.71 19.22 38.93
C GLU A 261 28.20 18.96 37.49
N ARG A 262 28.05 20.01 36.68
CA ARG A 262 27.71 19.88 35.26
C ARG A 262 28.79 19.11 34.49
N GLY A 263 30.07 19.41 34.74
CA GLY A 263 31.19 18.69 34.12
C GLY A 263 31.17 17.19 34.46
N GLN A 264 30.90 16.87 35.73
CA GLN A 264 30.79 15.48 36.17
C GLN A 264 29.60 14.74 35.54
N LYS A 265 28.43 15.42 35.40
CA LYS A 265 27.26 14.84 34.72
C LYS A 265 27.48 14.65 33.22
N LEU A 266 28.25 15.53 32.58
CA LEU A 266 28.62 15.37 31.17
C LEU A 266 29.54 14.17 30.95
N GLY A 267 30.53 13.95 31.82
CA GLY A 267 31.37 12.74 31.77
C GLY A 267 30.55 11.45 31.93
N GLN A 268 29.62 11.42 32.90
CA GLN A 268 28.74 10.26 33.06
C GLN A 268 27.82 10.01 31.85
N LEU A 269 27.47 11.06 31.10
CA LEU A 269 26.67 10.93 29.89
C LEU A 269 27.51 10.35 28.74
N GLU A 270 28.77 10.78 28.62
CA GLU A 270 29.73 10.23 27.66
C GLU A 270 29.94 8.74 27.91
N ASP A 271 30.24 8.34 29.15
CA ASP A 271 30.42 6.93 29.55
C ASP A 271 29.18 6.07 29.24
N LYS A 272 27.98 6.60 29.50
CA LYS A 272 26.71 5.91 29.18
C LYS A 272 26.48 5.78 27.69
N THR A 273 26.88 6.80 26.91
CA THR A 273 26.73 6.80 25.46
C THR A 273 27.69 5.81 24.82
N GLU A 274 28.93 5.75 25.28
CA GLU A 274 29.92 4.76 24.83
C GLU A 274 29.46 3.33 25.15
N LYS A 275 28.94 3.10 26.36
CA LYS A 275 28.36 1.80 26.72
C LYS A 275 27.18 1.41 25.83
N MET A 276 26.26 2.35 25.57
CA MET A 276 25.11 2.11 24.69
C MET A 276 25.54 1.81 23.25
N MET A 277 26.58 2.49 22.75
CA MET A 277 27.13 2.25 21.42
C MET A 277 27.75 0.85 21.31
N ASN A 278 28.51 0.41 22.31
CA ASN A 278 29.09 -0.93 22.36
C ASN A 278 28.00 -2.03 22.45
N GLU A 279 26.94 -1.81 23.23
CA GLU A 279 25.80 -2.73 23.30
C GLU A 279 25.05 -2.82 21.95
N ALA A 280 24.87 -1.70 21.25
CA ALA A 280 24.25 -1.66 19.94
C ALA A 280 25.07 -2.39 18.87
N GLU A 281 26.40 -2.23 18.88
CA GLU A 281 27.30 -2.94 17.96
C GLU A 281 27.29 -4.46 18.22
N THR A 282 27.29 -4.85 19.49
CA THR A 282 27.18 -6.26 19.89
C THR A 282 25.84 -6.87 19.45
N PHE A 283 24.75 -6.14 19.64
CA PHE A 283 23.41 -6.56 19.20
C PHE A 283 23.33 -6.68 17.67
N SER A 284 23.84 -5.69 16.95
CA SER A 284 23.88 -5.69 15.47
C SER A 284 24.65 -6.90 14.93
N THR A 285 25.80 -7.22 15.54
CA THR A 285 26.61 -8.38 15.18
C THR A 285 25.87 -9.70 15.45
N ALA A 286 25.22 -9.83 16.61
CA ALA A 286 24.43 -11.01 16.96
C ALA A 286 23.23 -11.20 16.02
N ALA A 287 22.51 -10.12 15.70
CA ALA A 287 21.41 -10.13 14.74
C ALA A 287 21.88 -10.51 13.33
N HIS A 288 23.04 -10.03 12.90
CA HIS A 288 23.62 -10.37 11.61
C HIS A 288 24.02 -11.86 11.54
N GLN A 289 24.65 -12.40 12.60
CA GLN A 289 24.96 -13.82 12.68
C GLN A 289 23.72 -14.70 12.70
N LEU A 290 22.66 -14.26 13.39
CA LEU A 290 21.37 -14.94 13.39
C LEU A 290 20.78 -14.95 11.97
N MET A 291 20.74 -13.79 11.30
CA MET A 291 20.27 -13.69 9.92
C MET A 291 21.02 -14.64 8.99
N LEU A 292 22.35 -14.72 9.06
CA LEU A 292 23.14 -15.65 8.25
C LEU A 292 22.80 -17.13 8.53
N LYS A 293 22.57 -17.50 9.79
CA LYS A 293 22.16 -18.87 10.16
C LYS A 293 20.80 -19.26 9.59
N TYR A 294 19.89 -18.30 9.43
CA TYR A 294 18.53 -18.55 8.93
C TYR A 294 18.35 -18.20 7.45
N LYS A 295 19.35 -17.60 6.80
CA LYS A 295 19.27 -17.13 5.41
C LYS A 295 18.89 -18.24 4.42
N ASP A 296 19.38 -19.45 4.66
CA ASP A 296 19.17 -20.61 3.78
C ASP A 296 18.21 -21.67 4.37
N LYS A 297 17.64 -21.40 5.56
CA LYS A 297 16.66 -22.31 6.19
C LYS A 297 15.27 -22.08 5.60
N LYS A 298 14.61 -23.15 5.17
CA LYS A 298 13.20 -23.11 4.75
C LYS A 298 12.29 -23.13 5.99
N TRP A 299 11.12 -22.51 5.88
CA TRP A 299 10.17 -22.28 6.98
C TRP A 299 9.70 -23.54 7.74
N TYR A 300 9.95 -24.74 7.19
CA TYR A 300 9.61 -26.03 7.80
C TYR A 300 10.82 -26.76 8.44
N GLN A 301 12.00 -26.12 8.49
CA GLN A 301 13.25 -26.69 9.02
C GLN A 301 13.71 -25.96 10.30
N LEU A 302 12.80 -25.75 11.25
CA LEU A 302 13.11 -25.17 12.56
C LEU A 302 14.19 -26.00 13.27
#